data_AF-A0A6H0SHG3-F1
#
_entry.id   AF-A0A6H0SHG3-F1
#
_cell.length_a   1.000
_cell.length_b   1.000
_cell.length_c   1.000
_cell.angle_alpha   90.00
_cell.angle_beta   90.00
_cell.angle_gamma   90.00
#
_symmetry.space_group_name_H-M   'P 1'
#
loop_
_entity.id
_entity.type
_entity.pdbx_description
1 polymer ?
#
loop_
_entity_poly.entity_id
_entity_poly.type
_entity_poly.pdbx_seq_one_letter_code
_entity_poly.pdbx_strand_id
1 'polypeptide(L)' 'MTLETTILTAVVTLIVLAIVSVFMVIRYKKDHQAEIRQALVAKAYRYGVASPEDLSNHDLGIQIREAKRQQKNNDLKTA' A
#
# COMPACT_ATOMS: atom_id res chain seq x y z
N MET A 1 0.93 -37.26 -29.30
CA MET A 1 1.58 -35.99 -28.93
C MET A 1 3.02 -36.06 -29.41
N THR A 2 3.43 -35.12 -30.26
CA THR A 2 4.81 -35.04 -30.75
C THR A 2 5.63 -34.16 -29.81
N LEU A 3 6.96 -34.36 -29.76
CA LEU A 3 7.86 -33.59 -28.89
C LEU A 3 7.66 -32.07 -29.06
N GLU A 4 7.46 -31.62 -30.30
CA GLU A 4 7.18 -30.22 -30.65
C GLU A 4 5.93 -29.67 -29.97
N THR A 5 4.83 -30.44 -29.97
CA THR A 5 3.58 -30.02 -29.30
C THR A 5 3.75 -29.93 -27.79
N THR A 6 4.54 -30.80 -27.18
CA THR A 6 4.86 -30.76 -25.75
C THR A 6 5.69 -29.53 -25.41
N ILE A 7 6.72 -29.23 -26.22
CA ILE A 7 7.58 -28.05 -26.03
C ILE A 7 6.76 -26.76 -26.18
N LEU A 8 5.97 -26.66 -27.24
CA LEU A 8 5.11 -25.50 -27.47
C LEU A 8 4.16 -25.27 -26.30
N THR A 9 3.49 -26.33 -25.85
CA THR A 9 2.55 -26.25 -24.71
C THR A 9 3.27 -25.82 -23.43
N ALA A 10 4.46 -26.38 -23.15
CA ALA A 10 5.25 -26.00 -21.98
C ALA A 10 5.65 -24.52 -22.02
N VAL A 11 6.11 -24.02 -23.17
CA VAL A 11 6.49 -22.61 -23.35
C VAL A 11 5.29 -21.69 -23.15
N VAL A 12 4.14 -22.00 -23.76
CA VAL A 12 2.91 -21.22 -23.59
C VAL A 12 2.49 -21.20 -22.11
N THR A 13 2.56 -22.34 -21.44
CA THR A 13 2.21 -22.45 -20.02
C THR A 13 3.11 -21.58 -19.15
N LEU A 14 4.43 -21.59 -19.41
CA LEU A 14 5.40 -20.74 -18.70
C LEU A 14 5.14 -19.25 -18.93
N ILE A 15 4.81 -18.84 -20.16
CA ILE A 15 4.49 -17.45 -20.47
C ILE A 15 3.24 -17.00 -19.70
N VAL A 16 2.18 -17.82 -19.70
CA VAL A 16 0.94 -17.51 -18.97
C VAL A 16 1.22 -17.39 -17.47
N LEU A 17 1.97 -18.33 -16.88
CA LEU A 17 2.38 -18.28 -15.47
C LEU A 17 3.18 -17.00 -15.14
N ALA A 18 4.09 -16.60 -16.01
CA ALA A 18 4.87 -15.37 -15.82
C ALA A 18 3.96 -14.13 -15.79
N ILE A 19 3.03 -14.02 -16.74
CA ILE A 19 2.09 -12.89 -16.81
C ILE A 19 1.22 -12.83 -15.56
N VAL A 20 0.62 -13.97 -15.16
CA VAL A 20 -0.24 -14.05 -13.98
C VAL A 20 0.53 -13.67 -12.72
N SER A 21 1.76 -14.15 -12.56
CA SER A 21 2.61 -13.84 -11.40
C SER A 21 2.89 -12.34 -11.30
N VAL A 22 3.27 -11.70 -12.42
CA VAL A 22 3.51 -10.25 -12.48
C VAL A 22 2.24 -9.47 -12.14
N PHE A 23 1.10 -9.85 -12.72
CA PHE A 23 -0.19 -9.21 -12.45
C PHE A 23 -0.58 -9.32 -10.97
N MET A 24 -0.38 -10.49 -10.37
CA MET A 24 -0.70 -10.73 -8.98
C MET A 24 0.16 -9.87 -8.05
N VAL A 25 1.47 -9.74 -8.33
CA VAL A 25 2.38 -8.87 -7.55
C VAL A 25 1.99 -7.40 -7.69
N ILE A 26 1.69 -6.94 -8.90
CA ILE A 26 1.26 -5.55 -9.14
C ILE A 26 -0.04 -5.27 -8.38
N ARG A 27 -1.02 -6.18 -8.48
CA ARG A 27 -2.31 -6.04 -7.82
C ARG A 27 -2.16 -6.06 -6.29
N TYR A 28 -1.38 -6.99 -5.76
CA TYR A 28 -1.07 -7.06 -4.33
C TYR A 28 -0.42 -5.78 -3.81
N LYS A 29 0.53 -5.19 -4.56
CA LYS A 29 1.12 -3.89 -4.21
C LYS A 29 0.08 -2.77 -4.18
N LYS A 30 -0.83 -2.73 -5.16
CA LYS A 30 -1.89 -1.70 -5.22
C LYS A 30 -2.88 -1.84 -4.07
N ASP A 31 -3.33 -3.06 -3.79
CA ASP A 31 -4.29 -3.34 -2.72
C ASP A 31 -3.68 -2.99 -1.35
N HIS A 32 -2.42 -3.37 -1.10
CA HIS A 32 -1.71 -3.00 0.13
C HIS A 32 -1.45 -1.51 0.28
N GLN A 33 -1.14 -0.81 -0.81
CA GLN A 33 -1.00 0.65 -0.76
C GLN A 33 -2.32 1.33 -0.43
N ALA A 34 -3.44 0.81 -0.94
CA ALA A 34 -4.78 1.32 -0.64
C ALA A 34 -5.19 1.06 0.82
N GLU A 35 -4.90 -0.13 1.35
CA GLU A 35 -5.19 -0.49 2.74
C GLU A 35 -4.38 0.38 3.73
N ILE A 36 -3.08 0.57 3.46
CA ILE A 36 -2.22 1.45 4.26
C ILE A 36 -2.74 2.89 4.22
N ARG A 37 -3.17 3.37 3.05
CA ARG A 37 -3.71 4.74 2.91
C ARG A 37 -5.00 4.90 3.71
N GLN A 38 -5.93 3.93 3.65
CA GLN A 38 -7.16 3.97 4.44
C GLN A 38 -6.87 3.99 5.95
N ALA A 39 -5.95 3.15 6.42
CA ALA A 39 -5.54 3.13 7.83
C ALA A 39 -4.90 4.46 8.27
N LEU A 40 -4.08 5.07 7.43
CA LEU A 40 -3.46 6.37 7.70
C LEU A 40 -4.47 7.51 7.68
N VAL A 41 -5.40 7.55 6.72
CA VAL A 41 -6.47 8.56 6.65
C VAL A 41 -7.36 8.49 7.90
N ALA A 42 -7.77 7.29 8.29
CA ALA A 42 -8.57 7.09 9.51
C ALA A 42 -7.83 7.59 10.76
N LYS A 43 -6.51 7.42 10.80
CA LYS A 43 -5.67 7.91 11.90
C LYS A 43 -5.48 9.44 11.83
N ALA A 44 -5.27 10.01 10.65
CA ALA A 44 -5.17 11.46 10.44
C ALA A 44 -6.44 12.19 10.91
N TYR A 45 -7.62 11.66 10.57
CA TYR A 45 -8.90 12.21 11.00
C TYR A 45 -9.03 12.28 12.53
N ARG A 46 -8.58 11.24 13.25
CA ARG A 46 -8.60 11.21 14.73
C ARG A 46 -7.72 12.27 15.39
N TYR A 47 -6.65 12.71 14.72
CA TYR A 47 -5.72 13.70 15.23
C TYR A 47 -5.91 15.08 14.58
N GLY A 48 -6.99 15.28 13.79
CA GLY A 48 -7.29 16.56 13.14
C GLY A 48 -6.30 16.94 12.02
N VAL A 49 -5.57 15.97 11.46
CA VAL A 49 -4.59 16.21 10.39
C VAL A 49 -5.29 16.20 9.04
N ALA A 50 -5.12 17.26 8.25
CA ALA A 50 -5.62 17.32 6.88
C ALA A 50 -4.88 16.29 6.01
N SER A 51 -5.61 15.33 5.44
CA SER A 51 -5.05 14.27 4.59
C SER A 51 -5.46 14.50 3.13
N PRO A 52 -4.80 15.39 2.38
CA PRO A 52 -5.09 15.57 0.96
C PRO A 52 -4.80 14.30 0.17
N GLU A 53 -5.57 14.05 -0.89
CA GLU A 53 -5.50 12.79 -1.63
C GLU A 53 -4.13 12.56 -2.31
N ASP A 54 -3.38 13.62 -2.61
CA ASP A 54 -2.07 13.53 -3.25
C ASP A 54 -0.91 13.33 -2.27
N LEU A 55 -1.17 13.24 -0.96
CA LEU A 55 -0.13 13.11 0.04
C LEU A 55 0.39 11.68 0.13
N SER A 56 1.71 11.50 0.04
CA SER A 56 2.35 10.19 0.17
C SER A 56 2.05 9.56 1.53
N ASN A 57 1.85 8.24 1.56
CA ASN A 57 1.64 7.48 2.80
C ASN A 57 2.78 7.71 3.83
N HIS A 58 3.99 7.98 3.36
CA HIS A 58 5.13 8.31 4.22
C HIS A 58 4.93 9.66 4.93
N ASP A 59 4.58 10.69 4.18
CA ASP A 59 4.40 12.06 4.67
C ASP A 59 3.19 12.16 5.60
N LEU A 60 2.10 11.45 5.28
CA LEU A 60 0.96 11.27 6.17
C LEU A 60 1.35 10.68 7.53
N GLY A 61 2.20 9.66 7.52
CA GLY A 61 2.73 9.05 8.74
C GLY A 61 3.53 10.03 9.60
N ILE A 62 4.32 10.90 8.98
CA ILE A 62 5.11 11.93 9.67
C ILE A 62 4.19 12.96 10.31
N GLN A 63 3.23 13.51 9.56
CA GLN A 63 2.29 14.52 10.09
C GLN A 63 1.44 14.00 11.25
N ILE A 64 0.96 12.76 11.16
CA ILE A 64 0.23 12.11 12.28
C ILE A 64 1.13 11.98 13.52
N ARG A 65 2.41 11.64 13.34
CA ARG A 65 3.36 11.50 14.45
C ARG A 65 3.65 12.85 15.11
N GLU A 66 3.73 13.91 14.31
CA GLU A 66 3.91 15.28 14.79
C GLU A 66 2.67 15.77 15.54
N ALA A 67 1.48 15.61 14.98
CA ALA A 67 0.21 15.96 15.64
C ALA A 67 0.05 15.21 16.98
N LYS A 68 0.38 13.91 17.02
CA LYS A 68 0.37 13.13 18.27
C LYS A 68 1.37 13.67 19.30
N ARG A 69 2.55 14.12 18.88
CA ARG A 69 3.54 14.73 19.78
C ARG A 69 3.06 16.08 20.30
N GLN A 70 2.44 16.90 19.45
CA GLN A 70 1.87 18.19 19.85
C GLN A 70 0.74 18.02 20.86
N GLN A 71 -0.18 17.09 20.62
CA GLN A 71 -1.26 16.78 21.56
C GLN A 71 -0.72 16.34 22.93
N LYS A 72 0.25 15.42 22.95
CA LYS A 72 0.89 14.98 24.21
C LYS A 72 1.58 16.13 24.95
N ASN A 73 2.22 17.05 24.22
CA ASN A 73 2.92 18.18 24.83
C ASN A 73 1.95 19.25 25.35
N ASN A 74 0.81 19.44 24.68
CA ASN A 74 -0.26 20.29 25.19
C ASN A 74 -0.90 19.71 26.44
N ASP A 75 -1.21 18.40 26.46
CA ASP A 75 -1.77 17.73 27.63
C ASP A 75 -0.85 17.87 28.87
N LEU A 76 0.46 17.79 28.68
CA LEU A 76 1.48 18.01 29.74
C LEU A 76 1.60 19.48 30.18
N LYS A 77 1.21 20.44 29.34
CA LYS A 77 1.20 21.87 29.67
C LYS A 77 -0.09 22.33 30.33
N THR A 78 -1.18 21.58 30.13
CA THR A 78 -2.50 21.85 30.71
C THR A 78 -2.80 21.04 31.97
N ALA A 79 -1.91 20.14 32.38
CA ALA A 79 -1.95 19.39 33.65
C ALA A 79 -0.98 20.00 34.67
#